data_AF-A0A7R9JR65-F1
#
_entry.id   AF-A0A7R9JR65-F1
#
_cell.length_a   1.000
_cell.length_b   1.000
_cell.length_c   1.000
_cell.angle_alpha   90.00
_cell.angle_beta   90.00
_cell.angle_gamma   90.00
#
_symmetry.space_group_name_H-M   'P 1'
#
loop_
_entity.id
_entity.type
_entity.pdbx_description
1 polymer ?
#
loop_
_entity_poly.entity_id
_entity_poly.type
_entity_poly.pdbx_seq_one_letter_code
_entity_poly.pdbx_strand_id
1 'polypeptide(L)'
;MCAKPKFRYKDEYEKFKLVLSGIGFVLSVCNLFISVRVLELSFMFLLVWYYCTLTIRESILKVNGSRIKGWWRLHHFISTVVSGVLLIWPNTAVWYEFRGQLMWFNVYVSFVQYLQFRYQRGVLYRLKALGERHNMDITIEGFHSWMWRGLSFLLPFLYTVYMFQLYNAYTLYQLSYHPDATWQVPFLALMFFVLFLGNIVTTSMVIPQKLHERMKLTYQLGLDRIRKYPTSPVNTHKTVVSEETNAAASSDSDKLNKSE
;
A
#
# COMPACT_ATOMS: atom_id res chain seq x y z
N MET A 1 15.31 20.83 -24.45
CA MET A 1 14.15 20.19 -25.13
C MET A 1 13.88 18.72 -24.75
N CYS A 2 14.87 17.89 -24.38
CA CYS A 2 14.77 16.41 -24.32
C CYS A 2 13.76 15.76 -23.31
N ALA A 3 13.02 16.55 -22.51
CA ALA A 3 12.11 16.00 -21.48
C ALA A 3 10.74 15.52 -22.01
N LYS A 4 10.19 16.18 -23.04
CA LYS A 4 8.85 15.87 -23.60
C LYS A 4 8.62 14.39 -23.96
N PRO A 5 9.53 13.66 -24.67
CA PRO A 5 9.29 12.26 -25.01
C PRO A 5 9.27 11.33 -23.78
N LYS A 6 10.06 11.64 -22.73
CA LYS A 6 10.12 10.83 -21.50
C LYS A 6 8.80 10.89 -20.71
N PHE A 7 8.17 12.06 -20.66
CA PHE A 7 6.84 12.21 -20.05
C PHE A 7 5.75 11.51 -20.88
N ARG A 8 5.71 11.72 -22.21
CA ARG A 8 4.74 11.03 -23.08
C ARG A 8 4.82 9.50 -22.95
N TYR A 9 6.03 8.93 -22.90
CA TYR A 9 6.23 7.49 -22.72
C TYR A 9 5.67 6.99 -21.37
N LYS A 10 5.86 7.77 -20.30
CA LYS A 10 5.28 7.49 -18.98
C LYS A 10 3.76 7.52 -19.01
N ASP A 11 3.17 8.54 -19.61
CA ASP A 11 1.70 8.71 -19.62
C ASP A 11 1.03 7.58 -20.43
N GLU A 12 1.65 7.12 -21.52
CA GLU A 12 1.24 5.93 -22.27
C GLU A 12 1.48 4.59 -21.53
N TYR A 13 2.40 4.52 -20.56
CA TYR A 13 2.52 3.39 -19.63
C TYR A 13 1.42 3.42 -18.56
N GLU A 14 1.08 4.58 -18.02
CA GLU A 14 0.01 4.71 -17.02
C GLU A 14 -1.38 4.44 -17.63
N LYS A 15 -1.62 4.92 -18.85
CA LYS A 15 -2.80 4.60 -19.67
C LYS A 15 -2.87 3.12 -20.02
N PHE A 16 -1.75 2.51 -20.45
CA PHE A 16 -1.66 1.07 -20.72
C PHE A 16 -2.11 0.22 -19.53
N LYS A 17 -1.61 0.51 -18.32
CA LYS A 17 -2.02 -0.22 -17.11
C LYS A 17 -3.52 -0.13 -16.85
N LEU A 18 -4.10 1.07 -16.89
CA LEU A 18 -5.54 1.24 -16.65
C LEU A 18 -6.40 0.48 -17.68
N VAL A 19 -6.03 0.53 -18.97
CA VAL A 19 -6.76 -0.19 -20.02
C VAL A 19 -6.66 -1.71 -19.80
N LEU A 20 -5.47 -2.22 -19.48
CA LEU A 20 -5.28 -3.67 -19.26
C LEU A 20 -5.93 -4.17 -17.96
N SER A 21 -5.91 -3.41 -16.87
CA SER A 21 -6.69 -3.73 -15.67
C SER A 21 -8.20 -3.74 -15.95
N GLY A 22 -8.69 -2.85 -16.81
CA GLY A 22 -10.10 -2.82 -17.24
C GLY A 22 -10.49 -4.05 -18.06
N ILE A 23 -9.68 -4.41 -19.07
CA ILE A 23 -9.89 -5.62 -19.88
C ILE A 23 -9.77 -6.88 -19.00
N GLY A 24 -8.78 -6.93 -18.12
CA GLY A 24 -8.56 -8.04 -17.19
C GLY A 24 -9.73 -8.24 -16.22
N PHE A 25 -10.29 -7.15 -15.68
CA PHE A 25 -11.51 -7.20 -14.87
C PHE A 25 -12.68 -7.82 -15.65
N VAL A 26 -12.97 -7.31 -16.86
CA VAL A 26 -14.08 -7.80 -17.69
C VAL A 26 -13.89 -9.27 -18.04
N LEU A 27 -12.70 -9.67 -18.50
CA LEU A 27 -12.43 -11.08 -18.82
C LEU A 27 -12.50 -12.00 -17.60
N SER A 28 -12.07 -11.55 -16.41
CA SER A 28 -12.19 -12.34 -15.18
C SER A 28 -13.66 -12.54 -14.79
N VAL A 29 -14.49 -11.49 -14.90
CA VAL A 29 -15.94 -11.58 -14.66
C VAL A 29 -16.62 -12.47 -15.71
N CYS A 30 -16.25 -12.36 -17.00
CA CYS A 30 -16.77 -13.25 -18.03
C CYS A 30 -16.40 -14.72 -17.77
N ASN A 31 -15.18 -15.02 -17.32
CA ASN A 31 -14.76 -16.40 -16.97
C ASN A 31 -15.46 -16.98 -15.72
N LEU A 32 -16.06 -16.15 -14.86
CA LEU A 32 -16.90 -16.63 -13.75
C LEU A 32 -18.26 -17.14 -14.25
N PHE A 33 -18.85 -16.51 -15.26
CA PHE A 33 -20.16 -16.89 -15.80
C PHE A 33 -20.09 -17.81 -17.03
N ILE A 34 -19.02 -17.72 -17.84
CA ILE A 34 -18.87 -18.40 -19.13
C ILE A 34 -17.68 -19.36 -19.05
N SER A 35 -17.98 -20.64 -18.84
CA SER A 35 -16.99 -21.70 -18.68
C SER A 35 -16.47 -22.24 -20.03
N VAL A 36 -15.73 -21.43 -20.79
CA VAL A 36 -15.15 -21.82 -22.08
C VAL A 36 -13.62 -21.78 -22.02
N ARG A 37 -12.95 -22.91 -22.28
CA ARG A 37 -11.48 -23.04 -22.17
C ARG A 37 -10.70 -22.04 -23.03
N VAL A 38 -11.22 -21.67 -24.20
CA VAL A 38 -10.62 -20.64 -25.06
C VAL A 38 -10.60 -19.26 -24.37
N LEU A 39 -11.64 -18.93 -23.59
CA LEU A 39 -11.72 -17.68 -22.82
C LEU A 39 -10.76 -17.68 -21.62
N GLU A 40 -10.61 -18.83 -20.95
CA GLU A 40 -9.61 -19.00 -19.87
C GLU A 40 -8.19 -18.80 -20.40
N LEU A 41 -7.83 -19.50 -21.49
CA LEU A 41 -6.50 -19.44 -22.10
C LEU A 41 -6.21 -18.06 -22.68
N SER A 42 -7.19 -17.39 -23.29
CA SER A 42 -7.06 -16.01 -23.77
C SER A 42 -6.75 -15.04 -22.61
N PHE A 43 -7.38 -15.24 -21.45
CA PHE A 43 -7.12 -14.43 -20.27
C PHE A 43 -5.74 -14.72 -19.65
N MET A 44 -5.32 -15.98 -19.52
CA MET A 44 -3.97 -16.31 -19.03
C MET A 44 -2.86 -15.82 -19.98
N PHE A 45 -3.08 -15.91 -21.29
CA PHE A 45 -2.18 -15.34 -22.31
C PHE A 45 -2.09 -13.81 -22.18
N LEU A 46 -3.22 -13.13 -21.94
CA LEU A 46 -3.23 -11.68 -21.70
C LEU A 46 -2.43 -11.30 -20.45
N LEU A 47 -2.51 -12.09 -19.36
CA LEU A 47 -1.71 -11.87 -18.15
C LEU A 47 -0.20 -12.04 -18.42
N VAL A 48 0.21 -13.10 -19.13
CA VAL A 48 1.61 -13.29 -19.55
C VAL A 48 2.10 -12.07 -20.34
N TRP A 49 1.33 -11.67 -21.36
CA TRP A 49 1.66 -10.52 -22.21
C TRP A 49 1.71 -9.20 -21.43
N TYR A 50 0.78 -8.98 -20.50
CA TYR A 50 0.73 -7.80 -19.62
C TYR A 50 1.99 -7.69 -18.75
N TYR A 51 2.35 -8.75 -18.01
CA TYR A 51 3.52 -8.71 -17.12
C TYR A 51 4.85 -8.67 -17.88
N CYS A 52 4.96 -9.35 -19.04
CA CYS A 52 6.10 -9.18 -19.96
C CYS A 52 6.22 -7.74 -20.47
N THR A 53 5.11 -7.12 -20.87
CA THR A 53 5.10 -5.74 -21.35
C THR A 53 5.43 -4.74 -20.22
N LEU A 54 4.98 -5.00 -18.99
CA LEU A 54 5.34 -4.21 -17.80
C LEU A 54 6.84 -4.23 -17.53
N THR A 55 7.47 -5.41 -17.42
CA THR A 55 8.90 -5.51 -17.05
C THR A 55 9.81 -4.79 -18.05
N ILE A 56 9.47 -4.85 -19.35
CA ILE A 56 10.15 -4.09 -20.40
C ILE A 56 9.93 -2.58 -20.24
N ARG A 57 8.67 -2.12 -20.13
CA ARG A 57 8.34 -0.69 -19.98
C ARG A 57 8.95 -0.08 -18.72
N GLU A 58 8.97 -0.80 -17.61
CA GLU A 58 9.56 -0.36 -16.35
C GLU A 58 11.09 -0.36 -16.34
N SER A 59 11.72 -1.19 -17.16
CA SER A 59 13.15 -1.13 -17.41
C SER A 59 13.52 0.17 -18.14
N ILE A 60 12.75 0.52 -19.18
CA ILE A 60 12.88 1.79 -19.90
C ILE A 60 12.56 3.01 -19.01
N LEU A 61 11.53 2.93 -18.15
CA LEU A 61 11.21 4.02 -17.22
C LEU A 61 12.29 4.26 -16.17
N LYS A 62 12.96 3.21 -15.69
CA LYS A 62 14.09 3.32 -14.75
C LYS A 62 15.30 4.02 -15.38
N VAL A 63 15.66 3.67 -16.62
CA VAL A 63 16.70 4.37 -17.40
C VAL A 63 16.31 5.82 -17.69
N ASN A 64 15.01 6.10 -17.87
CA ASN A 64 14.49 7.46 -17.97
C ASN A 64 14.39 8.22 -16.63
N GLY A 65 14.84 7.66 -15.51
CA GLY A 65 14.97 8.32 -14.21
C GLY A 65 13.85 8.05 -13.20
N SER A 66 12.90 7.15 -13.51
CA SER A 66 11.79 6.83 -12.59
C SER A 66 12.23 5.98 -11.40
N ARG A 67 11.85 6.37 -10.17
CA ARG A 67 12.33 5.76 -8.92
C ARG A 67 11.52 4.52 -8.51
N ILE A 68 11.51 3.49 -9.35
CA ILE A 68 10.88 2.19 -9.07
C ILE A 68 11.73 1.41 -8.03
N LYS A 69 11.08 0.81 -7.02
CA LYS A 69 11.71 -0.08 -6.01
C LYS A 69 12.03 -1.46 -6.61
N GLY A 70 13.05 -2.14 -6.08
CA GLY A 70 13.45 -3.48 -6.55
C GLY A 70 12.35 -4.54 -6.47
N TRP A 71 11.62 -4.60 -5.33
CA TRP A 71 10.56 -5.61 -5.14
C TRP A 71 9.47 -5.55 -6.21
N TRP A 72 8.92 -4.38 -6.54
CA TRP A 72 7.83 -4.27 -7.52
C TRP A 72 8.24 -4.78 -8.90
N ARG A 73 9.48 -4.51 -9.33
CA ARG A 73 10.04 -5.10 -10.55
C ARG A 73 10.14 -6.63 -10.46
N LEU A 74 10.69 -7.16 -9.36
CA LEU A 74 10.84 -8.60 -9.16
C LEU A 74 9.47 -9.31 -9.13
N HIS A 75 8.50 -8.70 -8.45
CA HIS A 75 7.11 -9.13 -8.42
C HIS A 75 6.56 -9.29 -9.84
N HIS A 76 6.72 -8.31 -10.73
CA HIS A 76 6.27 -8.45 -12.14
C HIS A 76 6.97 -9.59 -12.90
N PHE A 77 8.27 -9.84 -12.68
CA PHE A 77 8.94 -11.01 -13.26
C PHE A 77 8.39 -12.34 -12.74
N ILE A 78 8.12 -12.44 -11.43
CA ILE A 78 7.47 -13.63 -10.85
C ILE A 78 6.04 -13.78 -11.38
N SER A 79 5.28 -12.67 -11.52
CA SER A 79 3.93 -12.67 -12.11
C SER A 79 3.93 -13.17 -13.55
N THR A 80 4.92 -12.80 -14.39
CA THR A 80 5.10 -13.40 -15.73
C THR A 80 5.24 -14.91 -15.66
N VAL A 81 6.09 -15.44 -14.77
CA VAL A 81 6.32 -16.89 -14.62
C VAL A 81 5.05 -17.60 -14.12
N VAL A 82 4.37 -17.04 -13.12
CA VAL A 82 3.08 -17.53 -12.60
C VAL A 82 2.03 -17.59 -13.71
N SER A 83 1.85 -16.52 -14.48
CA SER A 83 0.90 -16.50 -15.60
C SER A 83 1.28 -17.50 -16.70
N GLY A 84 2.58 -17.72 -16.93
CA GLY A 84 3.08 -18.70 -17.89
C GLY A 84 2.76 -20.14 -17.46
N VAL A 85 2.98 -20.46 -16.19
CA VAL A 85 2.66 -21.79 -15.63
C VAL A 85 1.16 -22.04 -15.56
N LEU A 86 0.35 -21.01 -15.27
CA LEU A 86 -1.12 -21.06 -15.38
C LEU A 86 -1.60 -21.31 -16.81
N LEU A 87 -0.96 -20.69 -17.81
CA LEU A 87 -1.30 -20.86 -19.23
C LEU A 87 -1.02 -22.29 -19.73
N ILE A 88 0.02 -22.96 -19.22
CA ILE A 88 0.39 -24.35 -19.59
C ILE A 88 -0.13 -25.42 -18.62
N TRP A 89 -1.02 -25.08 -17.67
CA TRP A 89 -1.63 -26.06 -16.78
C TRP A 89 -2.67 -26.89 -17.58
N PRO A 90 -2.51 -28.22 -17.71
CA PRO A 90 -3.48 -29.08 -18.40
C PRO A 90 -4.84 -29.14 -17.71
N ASN A 91 -5.87 -29.57 -18.45
CA ASN A 91 -7.22 -29.74 -17.90
C ASN A 91 -7.29 -31.00 -17.02
N THR A 92 -6.96 -30.89 -15.73
CA THR A 92 -7.19 -31.96 -14.72
C THR A 92 -8.31 -31.57 -13.75
N ALA A 93 -8.83 -32.51 -12.95
CA ALA A 93 -9.84 -32.21 -11.93
C ALA A 93 -9.39 -31.04 -11.02
N VAL A 94 -8.10 -31.02 -10.66
CA VAL A 94 -7.43 -29.99 -9.85
C VAL A 94 -7.53 -28.58 -10.46
N TRP A 95 -7.53 -28.45 -11.80
CA TRP A 95 -7.77 -27.16 -12.46
C TRP A 95 -9.20 -26.66 -12.23
N TYR A 96 -10.19 -27.56 -12.34
CA TYR A 96 -11.60 -27.22 -12.21
C TYR A 96 -11.97 -26.75 -10.80
N GLU A 97 -11.38 -27.36 -9.77
CA GLU A 97 -11.45 -26.88 -8.38
C GLU A 97 -10.84 -25.48 -8.22
N PHE A 98 -9.61 -25.26 -8.70
CA PHE A 98 -8.89 -24.02 -8.44
C PHE A 98 -9.38 -22.81 -9.28
N ARG A 99 -9.87 -23.02 -10.50
CA ARG A 99 -10.18 -21.91 -11.43
C ARG A 99 -11.19 -20.90 -10.88
N GLY A 100 -12.18 -21.32 -10.10
CA GLY A 100 -13.17 -20.41 -9.52
C GLY A 100 -12.53 -19.41 -8.56
N GLN A 101 -11.68 -19.92 -7.65
CA GLN A 101 -10.88 -19.12 -6.73
C GLN A 101 -9.92 -18.18 -7.49
N LEU A 102 -9.26 -18.67 -8.54
CA LEU A 102 -8.36 -17.88 -9.38
C LEU A 102 -9.06 -16.73 -10.12
N MET A 103 -10.27 -16.93 -10.64
CA MET A 103 -11.00 -15.86 -11.32
C MET A 103 -11.49 -14.79 -10.34
N TRP A 104 -12.03 -15.19 -9.16
CA TRP A 104 -12.36 -14.25 -8.09
C TRP A 104 -11.15 -13.44 -7.60
N PHE A 105 -9.98 -14.09 -7.49
CA PHE A 105 -8.73 -13.41 -7.18
C PHE A 105 -8.38 -12.33 -8.23
N ASN A 106 -8.49 -12.64 -9.52
CA ASN A 106 -8.18 -11.68 -10.59
C ASN A 106 -9.19 -10.52 -10.69
N VAL A 107 -10.48 -10.77 -10.45
CA VAL A 107 -11.50 -9.71 -10.28
C VAL A 107 -11.08 -8.75 -9.15
N TYR A 108 -10.67 -9.29 -8.00
CA TYR A 108 -10.25 -8.49 -6.85
C TYR A 108 -8.93 -7.73 -7.11
N VAL A 109 -7.92 -8.37 -7.72
CA VAL A 109 -6.67 -7.71 -8.14
C VAL A 109 -6.95 -6.51 -9.03
N SER A 110 -7.81 -6.67 -10.05
CA SER A 110 -8.12 -5.59 -11.00
C SER A 110 -8.87 -4.42 -10.34
N PHE A 111 -9.76 -4.72 -9.39
CA PHE A 111 -10.42 -3.71 -8.55
C PHE A 111 -9.41 -2.95 -7.67
N VAL A 112 -8.47 -3.64 -7.03
CA VAL A 112 -7.43 -3.01 -6.20
C VAL A 112 -6.46 -2.18 -7.04
N GLN A 113 -6.04 -2.65 -8.22
CA GLN A 113 -5.23 -1.88 -9.18
C GLN A 113 -5.94 -0.56 -9.56
N TYR A 114 -7.25 -0.58 -9.79
CA TYR A 114 -8.03 0.62 -10.08
C TYR A 114 -8.04 1.63 -8.91
N LEU A 115 -8.25 1.15 -7.67
CA LEU A 115 -8.18 1.99 -6.46
C LEU A 115 -6.77 2.58 -6.24
N GLN A 116 -5.73 1.76 -6.42
CA GLN A 116 -4.33 2.20 -6.36
C GLN A 116 -4.06 3.32 -7.38
N PHE A 117 -4.44 3.12 -8.64
CA PHE A 117 -4.26 4.10 -9.70
C PHE A 117 -4.98 5.42 -9.43
N ARG A 118 -6.29 5.36 -9.10
CA ARG A 118 -7.11 6.51 -8.70
C ARG A 118 -6.42 7.32 -7.60
N TYR A 119 -5.99 6.64 -6.54
CA TYR A 119 -5.38 7.25 -5.37
C TYR A 119 -4.01 7.87 -5.68
N GLN A 120 -3.09 7.08 -6.24
CA GLN A 120 -1.72 7.49 -6.51
C GLN A 120 -1.65 8.65 -7.51
N ARG A 121 -2.48 8.65 -8.56
CA ARG A 121 -2.52 9.75 -9.54
C ARG A 121 -2.93 11.07 -8.89
N GLY A 122 -3.91 11.05 -7.98
CA GLY A 122 -4.32 12.23 -7.21
C GLY A 122 -3.26 12.72 -6.23
N VAL A 123 -2.58 11.82 -5.52
CA VAL A 123 -1.45 12.18 -4.64
C VAL A 123 -0.29 12.77 -5.44
N LEU A 124 0.09 12.13 -6.55
CA LEU A 124 1.19 12.57 -7.42
C LEU A 124 0.91 13.95 -8.04
N TYR A 125 -0.32 14.19 -8.50
CA TYR A 125 -0.73 15.51 -9.02
C TYR A 125 -0.52 16.62 -7.98
N ARG A 126 -1.01 16.40 -6.75
CA ARG A 126 -0.82 17.36 -5.63
C ARG A 126 0.65 17.60 -5.31
N LEU A 127 1.46 16.54 -5.22
CA LEU A 127 2.88 16.68 -4.88
C LEU A 127 3.71 17.33 -6.00
N LYS A 128 3.32 17.17 -7.27
CA LYS A 128 3.88 17.94 -8.39
C LYS A 128 3.52 19.43 -8.30
N ALA A 129 2.26 19.75 -8.00
CA ALA A 129 1.80 21.13 -7.85
C ALA A 129 2.47 21.87 -6.67
N LEU A 130 2.89 21.13 -5.64
CA LEU A 130 3.68 21.65 -4.51
C LEU A 130 5.21 21.66 -4.74
N GLY A 131 5.69 21.17 -5.88
CA GLY A 131 7.13 21.01 -6.16
C GLY A 131 7.84 19.88 -5.39
N GLU A 132 7.17 19.23 -4.42
CA GLU A 132 7.71 18.19 -3.54
C GLU A 132 8.10 16.87 -4.26
N ARG A 133 7.74 16.68 -5.54
CA ARG A 133 7.99 15.43 -6.29
C ARG A 133 8.56 15.63 -7.69
N HIS A 134 9.50 14.76 -8.04
CA HIS A 134 10.10 14.72 -9.36
C HIS A 134 9.14 14.16 -10.42
N ASN A 135 9.09 14.79 -11.59
CA ASN A 135 8.03 14.54 -12.59
C ASN A 135 7.99 13.10 -13.15
N MET A 136 9.11 12.35 -13.10
CA MET A 136 9.15 10.95 -13.54
C MET A 136 8.52 9.93 -12.58
N ASP A 137 8.26 10.25 -11.30
CA ASP A 137 7.71 9.27 -10.32
C ASP A 137 6.32 8.75 -10.72
N ILE A 138 6.17 7.44 -10.93
CA ILE A 138 4.95 6.78 -11.46
C ILE A 138 4.03 6.21 -10.38
N THR A 139 2.80 5.90 -10.79
CA THR A 139 1.93 4.88 -10.17
C THR A 139 2.59 3.49 -10.15
N ILE A 140 2.34 2.69 -9.12
CA ILE A 140 2.99 1.39 -8.83
C ILE A 140 1.92 0.43 -8.27
N GLU A 141 2.07 -0.89 -8.45
CA GLU A 141 1.11 -1.89 -7.90
C GLU A 141 1.18 -2.08 -6.37
N GLY A 142 1.77 -1.11 -5.65
CA GLY A 142 1.91 -1.11 -4.20
C GLY A 142 2.46 0.21 -3.65
N PHE A 143 3.19 0.15 -2.54
CA PHE A 143 3.43 1.35 -1.71
C PHE A 143 4.82 2.00 -1.81
N HIS A 144 4.78 3.34 -1.79
CA HIS A 144 5.92 4.24 -1.66
C HIS A 144 5.71 5.17 -0.45
N SER A 145 6.77 5.53 0.26
CA SER A 145 6.71 6.31 1.52
C SER A 145 6.01 7.68 1.37
N TRP A 146 6.15 8.35 0.21
CA TRP A 146 5.49 9.63 -0.06
C TRP A 146 3.96 9.57 -0.19
N MET A 147 3.37 8.38 -0.24
CA MET A 147 1.93 8.20 -0.47
C MET A 147 1.06 8.41 0.79
N TRP A 148 1.58 8.98 1.88
CA TRP A 148 0.97 8.87 3.22
C TRP A 148 -0.37 9.63 3.44
N ARG A 149 -0.58 10.80 2.82
CA ARG A 149 -1.81 11.60 2.96
C ARG A 149 -3.00 10.94 2.24
N GLY A 150 -3.68 10.04 2.97
CA GLY A 150 -4.86 9.26 2.57
C GLY A 150 -4.68 7.74 2.63
N LEU A 151 -3.47 7.23 2.94
CA LEU A 151 -3.12 5.82 2.71
C LEU A 151 -3.90 4.80 3.54
N SER A 152 -4.47 5.21 4.68
CA SER A 152 -5.29 4.32 5.53
C SER A 152 -6.52 3.76 4.83
N PHE A 153 -7.07 4.46 3.83
CA PHE A 153 -8.19 3.93 3.03
C PHE A 153 -7.74 2.78 2.13
N LEU A 154 -6.53 2.84 1.57
CA LEU A 154 -6.05 1.90 0.55
C LEU A 154 -5.37 0.65 1.16
N LEU A 155 -4.83 0.76 2.38
CA LEU A 155 -4.15 -0.35 3.07
C LEU A 155 -5.02 -1.61 3.29
N PRO A 156 -6.28 -1.53 3.77
CA PRO A 156 -7.13 -2.71 3.96
C PRO A 156 -7.26 -3.55 2.69
N PHE A 157 -7.60 -2.92 1.55
CA PHE A 157 -7.75 -3.60 0.25
C PHE A 157 -6.47 -4.30 -0.21
N LEU A 158 -5.28 -3.75 0.08
CA LEU A 158 -4.02 -4.42 -0.24
C LEU A 158 -3.74 -5.59 0.70
N TYR A 159 -3.96 -5.44 2.01
CA TYR A 159 -3.85 -6.59 2.91
C TYR A 159 -4.84 -7.71 2.54
N THR A 160 -6.06 -7.39 2.09
CA THR A 160 -7.00 -8.40 1.58
C THR A 160 -6.47 -9.11 0.33
N VAL A 161 -5.92 -8.41 -0.68
CA VAL A 161 -5.37 -9.11 -1.87
C VAL A 161 -4.14 -9.95 -1.52
N TYR A 162 -3.34 -9.55 -0.54
CA TYR A 162 -2.21 -10.35 -0.05
C TYR A 162 -2.70 -11.60 0.71
N MET A 163 -3.71 -11.49 1.58
CA MET A 163 -4.31 -12.66 2.23
C MET A 163 -4.98 -13.59 1.21
N PHE A 164 -5.49 -13.08 0.10
CA PHE A 164 -5.96 -13.88 -1.02
C PHE A 164 -4.79 -14.57 -1.77
N GLN A 165 -3.61 -13.93 -1.90
CA GLN A 165 -2.40 -14.61 -2.39
C GLN A 165 -1.99 -15.78 -1.47
N LEU A 166 -2.06 -15.61 -0.15
CA LEU A 166 -1.82 -16.71 0.81
C LEU A 166 -2.89 -17.80 0.69
N TYR A 167 -4.17 -17.44 0.54
CA TYR A 167 -5.25 -18.42 0.36
C TYR A 167 -5.08 -19.22 -0.94
N ASN A 168 -4.63 -18.58 -2.04
CA ASN A 168 -4.27 -19.29 -3.27
C ASN A 168 -3.09 -20.25 -3.04
N ALA A 169 -2.04 -19.81 -2.34
CA ALA A 169 -0.91 -20.67 -1.99
C ALA A 169 -1.35 -21.88 -1.16
N TYR A 170 -2.23 -21.67 -0.17
CA TYR A 170 -2.76 -22.74 0.69
C TYR A 170 -3.65 -23.72 -0.07
N THR A 171 -4.62 -23.25 -0.86
CA THR A 171 -5.46 -24.13 -1.69
C THR A 171 -4.60 -24.95 -2.64
N LEU A 172 -3.63 -24.34 -3.33
CA LEU A 172 -2.72 -25.05 -4.23
C LEU A 172 -1.81 -26.04 -3.49
N TYR A 173 -1.38 -25.74 -2.27
CA TYR A 173 -0.62 -26.68 -1.44
C TYR A 173 -1.46 -27.91 -1.08
N GLN A 174 -2.70 -27.74 -0.63
CA GLN A 174 -3.61 -28.87 -0.37
C GLN A 174 -3.91 -29.67 -1.64
N LEU A 175 -4.19 -28.98 -2.74
CA LEU A 175 -4.42 -29.59 -4.06
C LEU A 175 -3.18 -30.30 -4.64
N SER A 176 -1.97 -30.01 -4.17
CA SER A 176 -0.75 -30.70 -4.63
C SER A 176 -0.66 -32.16 -4.17
N TYR A 177 -1.50 -32.58 -3.22
CA TYR A 177 -1.64 -33.97 -2.76
C TYR A 177 -2.72 -34.76 -3.51
N HIS A 178 -3.46 -34.14 -4.45
CA HIS A 178 -4.46 -34.82 -5.26
C HIS A 178 -3.79 -35.79 -6.27
N PRO A 179 -4.35 -36.98 -6.57
CA PRO A 179 -3.74 -37.91 -7.53
C PRO A 179 -3.51 -37.30 -8.93
N ASP A 180 -4.42 -36.46 -9.42
CA ASP A 180 -4.28 -35.73 -10.68
C ASP A 180 -3.44 -34.42 -10.58
N ALA A 181 -2.68 -34.23 -9.50
CA ALA A 181 -1.84 -33.05 -9.31
C ALA A 181 -0.59 -33.13 -10.20
N THR A 182 -0.48 -32.18 -11.12
CA THR A 182 0.71 -32.02 -11.97
C THR A 182 1.72 -31.06 -11.33
N TRP A 183 2.97 -31.06 -11.80
CA TRP A 183 4.06 -30.27 -11.20
C TRP A 183 3.76 -28.75 -11.11
N GLN A 184 2.88 -28.24 -11.97
CA GLN A 184 2.40 -26.86 -11.96
C GLN A 184 1.76 -26.49 -10.60
N VAL A 185 1.08 -27.44 -9.94
CA VAL A 185 0.30 -27.20 -8.71
C VAL A 185 1.19 -26.80 -7.51
N PRO A 186 2.17 -27.61 -7.06
CA PRO A 186 3.07 -27.21 -5.98
C PRO A 186 4.00 -26.04 -6.38
N PHE A 187 4.37 -25.92 -7.66
CA PHE A 187 5.15 -24.77 -8.14
C PHE A 187 4.39 -23.45 -7.97
N LEU A 188 3.12 -23.42 -8.38
CA LEU A 188 2.26 -22.24 -8.21
C LEU A 188 1.97 -21.96 -6.73
N ALA A 189 1.79 -22.99 -5.89
CA ALA A 189 1.66 -22.82 -4.44
C ALA A 189 2.86 -22.03 -3.86
N LEU A 190 4.08 -22.45 -4.19
CA LEU A 190 5.31 -21.78 -3.78
C LEU A 190 5.40 -20.34 -4.33
N MET A 191 5.08 -20.12 -5.60
CA MET A 191 5.14 -18.77 -6.20
C MET A 191 4.12 -17.80 -5.59
N PHE A 192 2.87 -18.24 -5.34
CA PHE A 192 1.88 -17.42 -4.64
C PHE A 192 2.31 -17.09 -3.20
N PHE A 193 2.97 -18.03 -2.50
CA PHE A 193 3.52 -17.80 -1.16
C PHE A 193 4.68 -16.79 -1.16
N VAL A 194 5.60 -16.87 -2.13
CA VAL A 194 6.70 -15.91 -2.29
C VAL A 194 6.16 -14.50 -2.62
N LEU A 195 5.16 -14.40 -3.49
CA LEU A 195 4.47 -13.13 -3.80
C LEU A 195 3.81 -12.54 -2.54
N PHE A 196 3.05 -13.35 -1.80
CA PHE A 196 2.44 -12.97 -0.52
C PHE A 196 3.48 -12.41 0.47
N LEU A 197 4.55 -13.16 0.75
CA LEU A 197 5.57 -12.78 1.73
C LEU A 197 6.21 -11.43 1.38
N GLY A 198 6.72 -11.27 0.15
CA GLY A 198 7.38 -10.02 -0.24
C GLY A 198 6.42 -8.83 -0.30
N ASN A 199 5.16 -9.05 -0.69
CA ASN A 199 4.12 -8.01 -0.68
C ASN A 199 3.75 -7.56 0.74
N ILE A 200 3.58 -8.49 1.68
CA ILE A 200 3.35 -8.21 3.11
C ILE A 200 4.56 -7.50 3.71
N VAL A 201 5.77 -8.01 3.51
CA VAL A 201 6.99 -7.45 4.09
C VAL A 201 7.25 -6.03 3.58
N THR A 202 7.23 -5.82 2.27
CA THR A 202 7.52 -4.49 1.69
C THR A 202 6.43 -3.45 1.92
N THR A 203 5.19 -3.89 2.21
CA THR A 203 4.11 -3.03 2.70
C THR A 203 4.30 -2.68 4.18
N SER A 204 4.48 -3.69 5.02
CA SER A 204 4.59 -3.55 6.47
C SER A 204 5.81 -2.73 6.88
N MET A 205 6.94 -2.85 6.18
CA MET A 205 8.15 -2.04 6.38
C MET A 205 7.93 -0.51 6.28
N VAL A 206 6.89 -0.05 5.57
CA VAL A 206 6.59 1.39 5.44
C VAL A 206 5.82 1.93 6.67
N ILE A 207 5.18 1.05 7.45
CA ILE A 207 4.35 1.42 8.61
C ILE A 207 5.20 1.94 9.80
N PRO A 208 6.27 1.27 10.29
CA PRO A 208 7.03 1.75 11.45
C PRO A 208 7.82 3.02 11.14
N GLN A 209 8.34 3.20 9.91
CA GLN A 209 8.95 4.45 9.45
C GLN A 209 8.01 5.63 9.65
N LYS A 210 6.74 5.46 9.23
CA LYS A 210 5.66 6.44 9.33
C LYS A 210 5.21 6.70 10.78
N LEU A 211 5.26 5.69 11.67
CA LEU A 211 4.98 5.88 13.10
C LEU A 211 6.09 6.73 13.75
N HIS A 212 7.35 6.44 13.45
CA HIS A 212 8.50 7.21 13.93
C HIS A 212 8.47 8.68 13.47
N GLU A 213 8.20 8.95 12.18
CA GLU A 213 8.04 10.32 11.67
C GLU A 213 6.89 11.07 12.35
N ARG A 214 5.76 10.40 12.63
CA ARG A 214 4.65 11.03 13.37
C ARG A 214 5.03 11.38 14.80
N MET A 215 5.69 10.49 15.53
CA MET A 215 6.16 10.78 16.89
C MET A 215 7.14 11.96 16.90
N LYS A 216 8.08 12.00 15.94
CA LYS A 216 9.03 13.11 15.78
C LYS A 216 8.33 14.44 15.50
N LEU A 217 7.35 14.47 14.60
CA LEU A 217 6.60 15.70 14.30
C LEU A 217 5.74 16.17 15.48
N THR A 218 5.06 15.26 16.19
CA THR A 218 4.30 15.60 17.41
C THR A 218 5.23 16.16 18.50
N TYR A 219 6.41 15.57 18.67
CA TYR A 219 7.40 16.03 19.65
C TYR A 219 7.96 17.42 19.27
N GLN A 220 8.28 17.66 18.00
CA GLN A 220 8.70 18.98 17.50
C GLN A 220 7.62 20.05 17.72
N LEU A 221 6.36 19.77 17.36
CA LEU A 221 5.24 20.68 17.60
C LEU A 221 4.96 20.92 19.10
N GLY A 222 5.27 19.93 19.96
CA GLY A 222 5.25 20.09 21.41
C GLY A 222 6.34 21.05 21.91
N LEU A 223 7.58 20.85 21.47
CA LEU A 223 8.70 21.75 21.79
C LEU A 223 8.49 23.17 21.27
N ASP A 224 8.01 23.33 20.03
CA ASP A 224 7.71 24.65 19.45
C ASP A 224 6.57 25.35 20.20
N ARG A 225 5.57 24.61 20.70
CA ARG A 225 4.52 25.16 21.58
C ARG A 225 5.11 25.64 22.91
N ILE A 226 5.94 24.83 23.57
CA ILE A 226 6.60 25.18 24.84
C ILE A 226 7.52 26.39 24.65
N ARG A 227 8.26 26.46 23.54
CA ARG A 227 9.14 27.58 23.19
C ARG A 227 8.37 28.88 22.91
N LYS A 228 7.19 28.78 22.28
CA LYS A 228 6.36 29.95 21.91
C LYS A 228 5.47 30.44 23.06
N TYR A 229 5.09 29.54 23.97
CA TYR A 229 4.33 29.83 25.17
C TYR A 229 5.07 29.23 26.38
N PRO A 230 6.21 29.82 26.79
CA PRO A 230 6.88 29.40 28.00
C PRO A 230 5.92 29.62 29.17
N THR A 231 5.54 28.53 29.86
CA THR A 231 4.82 28.63 31.12
C THR A 231 5.73 29.28 32.14
N SER A 232 5.52 30.57 32.41
CA SER A 232 6.15 31.25 33.55
C SER A 232 5.99 30.39 34.80
N PRO A 233 7.03 30.25 35.65
CA PRO A 233 6.86 29.56 36.91
C PRO A 233 5.75 30.25 37.70
N VAL A 234 4.70 29.50 38.03
CA VAL A 234 3.72 29.97 39.02
C VAL A 234 4.49 30.15 40.32
N ASN A 235 4.62 31.40 40.76
CA ASN A 235 5.36 31.72 41.97
C ASN A 235 4.54 31.31 43.20
N THR A 236 4.54 30.01 43.52
CA THR A 236 3.91 29.43 44.72
C THR A 236 4.38 30.14 46.01
N HIS A 237 5.58 30.71 45.97
CA HIS A 237 6.14 31.55 47.04
C HIS A 237 5.38 32.85 47.32
N LYS A 238 4.51 33.34 46.44
CA LYS A 238 3.68 34.54 46.72
C LYS A 238 2.41 34.22 47.48
N THR A 239 1.82 33.03 47.30
CA THR A 239 0.56 32.65 47.96
C THR A 239 0.74 32.52 49.48
N VAL A 240 1.81 31.84 49.90
CA VAL A 240 2.11 31.59 51.32
C VAL A 240 2.28 32.90 52.10
N VAL A 241 3.07 33.85 51.56
CA VAL A 241 3.30 35.15 52.23
C VAL A 241 2.02 35.97 52.37
N SER A 242 1.08 35.87 51.42
CA SER A 242 -0.24 36.50 51.54
C SER A 242 -1.20 35.79 52.52
N GLU A 243 -0.99 34.52 52.83
CA GLU A 243 -1.76 33.83 53.87
C GLU A 243 -1.20 34.14 55.27
N GLU A 244 0.12 34.13 55.45
CA GLU A 244 0.77 34.48 56.72
C GLU A 244 0.49 35.93 57.14
N THR A 245 0.54 36.90 56.22
CA THR A 245 0.26 38.31 56.53
C THR A 245 -1.21 38.57 56.88
N ASN A 246 -2.16 37.89 56.23
CA ASN A 246 -3.58 37.98 56.56
C ASN A 246 -3.90 37.28 57.90
N ALA A 247 -3.27 36.15 58.19
CA ALA A 247 -3.42 35.46 59.48
C ALA A 247 -2.89 36.31 60.65
N ALA A 248 -1.74 36.97 60.47
CA ALA A 248 -1.20 37.91 61.47
C ALA A 248 -2.16 39.08 61.73
N ALA A 249 -2.67 39.73 60.68
CA ALA A 249 -3.59 40.87 60.79
C ALA A 249 -4.89 40.54 61.53
N SER A 250 -5.41 39.31 61.38
CA SER A 250 -6.61 38.84 62.11
C SER A 250 -6.37 38.64 63.62
N SER A 251 -5.11 38.57 64.08
CA SER A 251 -4.79 38.19 65.46
C SER A 251 -4.64 39.36 66.44
N ASP A 252 -4.48 40.59 65.95
CA ASP A 252 -4.45 41.80 66.78
C ASP A 252 -5.83 42.45 66.90
N SER A 253 -6.73 42.29 65.92
CA SER A 253 -8.11 42.78 66.00
C SER A 253 -8.90 42.17 67.17
N ASP A 254 -8.66 40.90 67.49
CA ASP A 254 -9.33 40.20 68.61
C ASP A 254 -8.77 40.57 70.00
N LYS A 255 -7.60 41.24 70.07
CA LYS A 255 -7.00 41.65 71.36
C LYS A 255 -7.44 43.03 71.82
N LEU A 256 -7.92 43.89 70.93
CA LEU A 256 -8.33 45.26 71.26
C LEU A 256 -9.80 45.35 71.74
N ASN A 257 -10.57 44.26 71.64
CA ASN A 257 -12.01 44.24 71.93
C ASN A 257 -12.36 43.40 73.17
N LYS A 258 -11.51 43.46 74.21
CA LYS A 258 -11.63 42.64 75.43
C LYS A 258 -11.12 43.32 76.70
N SER A 259 -11.30 44.64 76.78
CA SER A 259 -10.92 45.48 77.92
C SER A 259 -11.96 46.57 78.22
N GLU A 260 -13.23 46.20 78.19
CA GLU A 260 -14.35 46.78 78.94
C GLU A 260 -15.14 45.63 79.58
#